data_AF-A0A397GX10-F1
#
_entry.id   AF-A0A397GX10-F1
#
_cell.length_a   1.000
_cell.length_b   1.000
_cell.length_c   1.000
_cell.angle_alpha   90.00
_cell.angle_beta   90.00
_cell.angle_gamma   90.00
#
_symmetry.space_group_name_H-M   'P 1'
#
loop_
_entity.id
_entity.type
_entity.pdbx_description
1 polymer ?
#
loop_
_entity_poly.entity_id
_entity_poly.type
_entity_poly.pdbx_seq_one_letter_code
_entity_poly.pdbx_strand_id
1 'polypeptide(L)'
;MNSLKSPHLIIYNCGPIAGASRNHKHVQILPRPAHLFPDDPNLDSGVIPFQYFVRRLGDLDFENLACPSRLSETYQDLLAEAKESLGQSPGTDGEGYFPHNVVLVRDWIVVIPRRSNDFDGITANAAGMMGSVWLKSEEQLDRWKQVGPSKALAGLGWPRGSEKKD
;
A
#
# COMPACT_ATOMS: atom_id res chain seq x y z
N MET A 1 -20.34 -18.05 10.48
CA MET A 1 -19.22 -18.16 9.51
C MET A 1 -17.96 -18.47 10.29
N ASN A 2 -17.20 -19.51 9.92
CA ASN A 2 -15.95 -19.82 10.60
C ASN A 2 -14.94 -18.70 10.33
N SER A 3 -14.66 -17.88 11.34
CA SER A 3 -13.55 -16.94 11.35
C SER A 3 -12.26 -17.70 11.02
N LEU A 4 -11.43 -17.14 10.15
CA LEU A 4 -10.13 -17.70 9.84
C LEU A 4 -9.29 -17.73 11.12
N LYS A 5 -8.64 -18.87 11.42
CA LYS A 5 -8.00 -19.13 12.72
C LYS A 5 -6.79 -18.23 13.05
N SER A 6 -6.27 -17.50 12.06
CA SER A 6 -5.10 -16.63 12.18
C SER A 6 -5.41 -15.20 11.68
N PRO A 7 -4.61 -14.19 12.04
CA PRO A 7 -4.69 -12.87 11.42
C PRO A 7 -4.37 -12.94 9.92
N HIS A 8 -5.09 -12.18 9.11
CA HIS A 8 -4.92 -12.13 7.65
C HIS A 8 -4.57 -10.72 7.18
N LEU A 9 -3.84 -10.68 6.08
CA LEU A 9 -3.54 -9.50 5.30
C LEU A 9 -4.37 -9.53 4.02
N ILE A 10 -5.13 -8.48 3.74
CA ILE A 10 -5.84 -8.30 2.49
C ILE A 10 -5.09 -7.27 1.67
N ILE A 11 -4.82 -7.59 0.40
CA ILE A 11 -4.16 -6.67 -0.52
C ILE A 11 -4.91 -6.46 -1.82
N TYR A 12 -4.79 -5.25 -2.37
CA TYR A 12 -5.29 -4.87 -3.68
C TYR A 12 -4.23 -4.04 -4.43
N ASN A 13 -4.06 -4.33 -5.72
CA ASN A 13 -3.16 -3.59 -6.61
C ASN A 13 -4.00 -2.92 -7.71
N CYS A 14 -4.16 -1.60 -7.66
CA CYS A 14 -4.97 -0.86 -8.62
C CYS A 14 -4.18 -0.58 -9.90
N GLY A 15 -4.29 -1.50 -10.86
CA GLY A 15 -3.73 -1.35 -12.21
C GLY A 15 -2.26 -1.78 -12.35
N PRO A 16 -1.75 -1.79 -13.60
CA PRO A 16 -0.44 -2.35 -13.92
C PRO A 16 0.71 -1.62 -13.22
N ILE A 17 0.61 -0.31 -13.04
CA ILE A 17 1.63 0.52 -12.34
C ILE A 17 1.70 0.16 -10.84
N ALA A 18 0.58 -0.28 -10.25
CA ALA A 18 0.56 -0.73 -8.86
C ALA A 18 1.05 -2.18 -8.67
N GLY A 19 1.56 -2.84 -9.72
CA GLY A 19 2.02 -4.22 -9.68
C GLY A 19 0.88 -5.25 -9.84
N ALA A 20 -0.26 -4.87 -10.42
CA ALA A 20 -1.30 -5.82 -10.77
C ALA A 20 -0.82 -6.76 -11.89
N SER A 21 -0.87 -8.06 -11.65
CA SER A 21 -0.46 -9.08 -12.63
C SER A 21 -1.62 -9.59 -13.50
N ARG A 22 -2.88 -9.27 -13.14
CA ARG A 22 -4.11 -9.68 -13.83
C ARG A 22 -4.95 -8.46 -14.18
N ASN A 23 -5.68 -8.54 -15.30
CA ASN A 23 -6.50 -7.45 -15.83
C ASN A 23 -7.90 -7.35 -15.19
N HIS A 24 -8.37 -8.41 -14.51
CA HIS A 24 -9.64 -8.36 -13.78
C HIS A 24 -9.43 -7.91 -12.32
N LYS A 25 -10.40 -7.17 -11.78
CA LYS A 25 -10.37 -6.71 -10.38
C LYS A 25 -10.44 -7.92 -9.43
N HIS A 26 -9.46 -8.06 -8.56
CA HIS A 26 -9.40 -9.10 -7.55
C HIS A 26 -8.68 -8.57 -6.31
N VAL A 27 -8.97 -9.16 -5.15
CA VAL A 27 -8.23 -8.95 -3.90
C VAL A 27 -7.52 -10.25 -3.55
N GLN A 28 -6.40 -10.16 -2.83
CA GLN A 28 -5.69 -11.34 -2.33
C GLN A 28 -5.76 -11.36 -0.82
N ILE A 29 -6.00 -12.53 -0.24
CA ILE A 29 -6.03 -12.75 1.21
C ILE A 29 -4.86 -13.68 1.53
N LEU A 30 -3.95 -13.21 2.39
CA LEU A 30 -2.71 -13.89 2.73
C LEU A 30 -2.61 -14.04 4.27
N PRO A 31 -1.87 -15.04 4.77
CA PRO A 31 -1.45 -15.04 6.16
C PRO A 31 -0.74 -13.73 6.50
N ARG A 32 -1.11 -13.11 7.61
CA ARG A 32 -0.50 -11.85 8.02
C ARG A 32 0.93 -12.08 8.52
N PRO A 33 1.92 -11.30 8.04
CA PRO A 33 3.26 -11.27 8.64
C PRO A 33 3.20 -10.83 10.11
N ALA A 34 4.20 -11.23 10.91
CA ALA A 34 4.25 -10.91 12.34
C ALA A 34 4.29 -9.40 12.62
N HIS A 35 5.00 -8.65 11.78
CA HIS A 35 5.19 -7.21 11.93
C HIS A 35 5.07 -6.51 10.57
N LEU A 36 4.25 -5.47 10.52
CA LEU A 36 4.15 -4.52 9.42
C LEU A 36 4.38 -3.12 9.98
N PHE A 37 4.94 -2.20 9.18
CA PHE A 37 5.31 -0.88 9.68
C PHE A 37 4.16 -0.08 10.33
N PRO A 38 2.88 -0.18 9.91
CA PRO A 38 1.81 0.53 10.62
C PRO A 38 1.47 -0.09 11.97
N ASP A 39 2.04 -1.22 12.37
CA ASP A 39 1.73 -1.85 13.66
C ASP A 39 2.31 -1.07 14.83
N ASP A 40 3.41 -0.35 14.60
CA ASP A 40 3.98 0.57 15.56
C ASP A 40 3.47 2.00 15.29
N PRO A 41 2.56 2.54 16.13
CA PRO A 41 2.09 3.91 15.97
C PRO A 41 3.18 4.96 16.25
N ASN A 42 4.29 4.57 16.87
CA ASN A 42 5.42 5.45 17.19
C ASN A 42 6.56 5.32 16.18
N LEU A 43 6.39 4.49 15.13
CA LEU A 43 7.40 4.36 14.09
C LEU A 43 7.69 5.74 13.50
N ASP A 44 8.96 6.13 13.48
CA ASP A 44 9.39 7.32 12.75
C ASP A 44 9.03 7.13 11.28
N SER A 45 8.04 7.89 10.83
CA SER A 45 7.56 7.80 9.47
C SER A 45 8.67 8.10 8.43
N GLY A 46 9.73 8.83 8.82
CA GLY A 46 10.91 9.11 7.99
C GLY A 46 11.68 7.87 7.55
N VAL A 47 11.52 6.73 8.23
CA VAL A 47 12.14 5.45 7.82
C VAL A 47 11.46 4.82 6.61
N ILE A 48 10.22 5.21 6.30
CA ILE A 48 9.47 4.72 5.14
C ILE A 48 9.76 5.63 3.95
N PRO A 49 10.38 5.13 2.87
CA PRO A 49 11.00 5.98 1.86
C PRO A 49 10.01 6.42 0.76
N PHE A 50 8.72 6.27 1.01
CA PHE A 50 7.63 6.64 0.10
C PHE A 50 6.42 7.14 0.90
N GLN A 51 5.50 7.84 0.22
CA GLN A 51 4.24 8.30 0.78
C GLN A 51 3.27 7.14 0.97
N TYR A 52 2.61 7.13 2.12
CA TYR A 52 1.52 6.22 2.43
C TYR A 52 0.51 6.94 3.32
N PHE A 53 -0.73 6.50 3.28
CA PHE A 53 -1.83 7.06 4.05
C PHE A 53 -2.47 5.94 4.84
N VAL A 54 -2.68 6.13 6.14
CA VAL A 54 -3.16 5.11 7.05
C VAL A 54 -4.33 5.61 7.89
N ARG A 55 -5.37 4.79 8.03
CA ARG A 55 -6.45 5.00 9.01
C ARG A 55 -6.49 3.80 9.95
N ARG A 56 -6.57 4.10 11.26
CA ARG A 56 -6.85 3.09 12.30
C ARG A 56 -8.32 2.70 12.23
N LEU A 57 -8.60 1.42 12.45
CA LEU A 57 -9.94 0.84 12.40
C LEU A 57 -10.41 0.37 13.78
N GLY A 58 -9.85 0.90 14.87
CA GLY A 58 -10.18 0.48 16.24
C GLY A 58 -11.65 0.65 16.61
N ASP A 59 -12.34 1.62 15.99
CA ASP A 59 -13.76 1.89 16.21
C ASP A 59 -14.69 1.16 15.21
N LEU A 60 -14.12 0.37 14.29
CA LEU A 60 -14.88 -0.32 13.25
C LEU A 60 -15.27 -1.72 13.72
N ASP A 61 -16.56 -1.91 13.99
CA ASP A 61 -17.14 -3.24 14.23
C ASP A 61 -17.39 -3.97 12.90
N PHE A 62 -16.56 -4.97 12.62
CA PHE A 62 -16.65 -5.78 11.39
C PHE A 62 -17.89 -6.67 11.30
N GLU A 63 -18.60 -6.90 12.41
CA GLU A 63 -19.86 -7.66 12.42
C GLU A 63 -21.08 -6.75 12.17
N ASN A 64 -20.88 -5.42 12.18
CA ASN A 64 -21.93 -4.45 11.91
C ASN A 64 -22.27 -4.39 10.42
N LEU A 65 -23.57 -4.40 10.08
CA LEU A 65 -24.04 -4.31 8.70
C LEU A 65 -23.64 -3.01 7.98
N ALA A 66 -23.37 -1.93 8.71
CA ALA A 66 -22.88 -0.68 8.16
C ALA A 66 -21.36 -0.66 7.91
N CYS A 67 -20.62 -1.68 8.37
CA CYS A 67 -19.16 -1.76 8.26
C CYS A 67 -18.67 -1.63 6.80
N PRO A 68 -19.24 -2.31 5.79
CA PRO A 68 -18.75 -2.21 4.42
C PRO A 68 -18.79 -0.77 3.88
N SER A 69 -19.87 -0.03 4.18
CA SER A 69 -20.01 1.37 3.75
C SER A 69 -18.98 2.27 4.44
N ARG A 70 -18.82 2.15 5.76
CA ARG A 70 -17.84 2.93 6.52
C ARG A 70 -16.39 2.64 6.08
N LEU A 71 -16.07 1.38 5.80
CA LEU A 71 -14.75 1.00 5.29
C LEU A 71 -14.52 1.57 3.88
N SER A 72 -15.57 1.57 3.04
CA SER A 72 -15.52 2.17 1.71
C SER A 72 -15.31 3.69 1.78
N GLU A 73 -16.02 4.39 2.67
CA GLU A 73 -15.84 5.83 2.94
C GLU A 73 -14.40 6.11 3.38
N THR A 74 -13.90 5.36 4.37
CA THR A 74 -12.52 5.48 4.87
C THR A 74 -11.49 5.31 3.75
N TYR A 75 -11.70 4.34 2.86
CA TYR A 75 -10.85 4.13 1.69
C TYR A 75 -10.93 5.28 0.68
N GLN A 76 -12.12 5.83 0.43
CA GLN A 76 -12.31 6.97 -0.47
C GLN A 76 -11.63 8.24 0.05
N ASP A 77 -11.72 8.49 1.36
CA ASP A 77 -11.04 9.61 2.02
C ASP A 77 -9.52 9.48 1.89
N LEU A 78 -8.96 8.31 2.21
CA LEU A 78 -7.54 8.01 2.02
C LEU A 78 -7.07 8.20 0.57
N LEU A 79 -7.91 7.82 -0.38
CA LEU A 79 -7.62 7.99 -1.80
C LEU A 79 -7.65 9.46 -2.23
N ALA A 80 -8.55 10.27 -1.65
CA ALA A 80 -8.61 11.70 -1.88
C ALA A 80 -7.37 12.40 -1.31
N GLU A 81 -7.00 12.09 -0.05
CA GLU A 81 -5.78 12.60 0.59
C GLU A 81 -4.52 12.27 -0.22
N ALA A 82 -4.43 11.03 -0.70
CA ALA A 82 -3.35 10.58 -1.56
C ALA A 82 -3.26 11.38 -2.87
N LYS A 83 -4.38 11.66 -3.53
CA LYS A 83 -4.40 12.44 -4.77
C LYS A 83 -4.02 13.90 -4.53
N GLU A 84 -4.58 14.50 -3.48
CA GLU A 84 -4.29 15.88 -3.08
C GLU A 84 -2.79 16.06 -2.79
N SER A 85 -2.17 15.12 -2.06
CA SER A 85 -0.74 15.16 -1.75
C SER A 85 0.18 15.16 -2.98
N LEU A 86 -0.30 14.63 -4.10
CA LEU A 86 0.43 14.58 -5.37
C LEU A 86 0.05 15.73 -6.32
N GLY A 87 -0.74 16.70 -5.85
CA GLY A 87 -1.25 17.80 -6.68
C GLY A 87 -2.24 17.35 -7.74
N GLN A 88 -2.82 16.15 -7.61
CA GLN A 88 -3.85 15.65 -8.51
C GLN A 88 -5.21 16.05 -7.96
N SER A 89 -5.81 17.09 -8.54
CA SER A 89 -7.16 17.51 -8.18
C SER A 89 -8.19 16.46 -8.65
N PRO A 90 -9.29 16.26 -7.90
CA PRO A 90 -10.43 15.52 -8.41
C PRO A 90 -10.98 16.24 -9.66
N GLY A 91 -10.63 15.78 -10.86
CA GLY A 91 -11.21 16.25 -12.12
C GLY A 91 -10.26 16.84 -13.17
N THR A 92 -8.93 16.86 -12.98
CA THR A 92 -8.00 17.49 -13.95
C THR A 92 -7.30 16.54 -14.91
N ASP A 93 -7.20 15.25 -14.62
CA ASP A 93 -6.64 14.24 -15.53
C ASP A 93 -7.61 13.06 -15.67
N GLY A 94 -7.76 12.56 -16.90
CA GLY A 94 -8.83 11.66 -17.33
C GLY A 94 -9.23 10.55 -16.34
N GLU A 95 -10.54 10.42 -16.18
CA GLU A 95 -11.30 9.35 -15.52
C GLU A 95 -10.55 8.34 -14.63
N GLY A 96 -10.70 8.50 -13.31
CA GLY A 96 -10.76 7.41 -12.33
C GLY A 96 -9.48 6.62 -12.04
N TYR A 97 -8.46 6.67 -12.88
CA TYR A 97 -7.26 5.85 -12.73
C TYR A 97 -6.21 6.54 -11.86
N PHE A 98 -6.00 5.99 -10.67
CA PHE A 98 -4.93 6.38 -9.75
C PHE A 98 -4.18 5.12 -9.33
N PRO A 99 -2.94 4.89 -9.78
CA PRO A 99 -2.22 3.68 -9.38
C PRO A 99 -1.92 3.70 -7.88
N HIS A 100 -2.44 2.72 -7.16
CA HIS A 100 -2.19 2.60 -5.73
C HIS A 100 -2.27 1.15 -5.25
N ASN A 101 -1.61 0.87 -4.13
CA ASN A 101 -1.85 -0.34 -3.35
C ASN A 101 -2.81 -0.04 -2.21
N VAL A 102 -3.66 -1.02 -1.88
CA VAL A 102 -4.41 -1.05 -0.64
C VAL A 102 -3.96 -2.25 0.17
N VAL A 103 -3.76 -2.03 1.46
CA VAL A 103 -3.44 -3.07 2.43
C VAL A 103 -4.38 -2.93 3.60
N LEU A 104 -5.10 -3.99 3.93
CA LEU A 104 -6.11 -4.01 4.98
C LEU A 104 -5.82 -5.17 5.95
N VAL A 105 -5.84 -4.82 7.23
CA VAL A 105 -5.89 -5.76 8.35
C VAL A 105 -7.01 -5.31 9.30
N ARG A 106 -7.26 -6.04 10.38
CA ARG A 106 -8.33 -5.68 11.34
C ARG A 106 -8.12 -4.30 11.97
N ASP A 107 -6.88 -3.92 12.24
CA ASP A 107 -6.56 -2.73 13.04
C ASP A 107 -6.37 -1.45 12.20
N TRP A 108 -6.14 -1.58 10.90
CA TRP A 108 -5.83 -0.46 10.02
C TRP A 108 -6.04 -0.78 8.54
N ILE A 109 -6.24 0.28 7.76
CA ILE A 109 -6.18 0.27 6.29
C ILE A 109 -5.12 1.27 5.82
N VAL A 110 -4.36 0.88 4.81
CA VAL A 110 -3.30 1.68 4.19
C VAL A 110 -3.56 1.84 2.69
N VAL A 111 -3.35 3.05 2.18
CA VAL A 111 -3.23 3.36 0.75
C VAL A 111 -1.81 3.83 0.45
N ILE A 112 -1.18 3.24 -0.57
CA ILE A 112 0.16 3.60 -1.03
C ILE A 112 0.07 4.05 -2.48
N PRO A 113 0.26 5.35 -2.80
CA PRO A 113 0.34 5.82 -4.18
C PRO A 113 1.55 5.21 -4.89
N ARG A 114 1.32 4.73 -6.11
CA ARG A 114 2.34 4.05 -6.93
C ARG A 114 2.71 4.90 -8.13
N ARG A 115 4.02 4.99 -8.41
CA ARG A 115 4.54 5.70 -9.59
C ARG A 115 5.10 4.78 -10.66
N SER A 116 5.61 3.62 -10.24
CA SER A 116 6.17 2.61 -11.15
C SER A 116 5.93 1.20 -10.61
N ASN A 117 5.84 0.23 -11.51
CA ASN A 117 5.83 -1.20 -11.18
C ASN A 117 7.21 -1.85 -11.27
N ASP A 118 8.18 -1.17 -11.89
CA ASP A 118 9.57 -1.58 -12.00
C ASP A 118 10.48 -0.42 -11.60
N PHE A 119 11.51 -0.73 -10.84
CA PHE A 119 12.63 0.17 -10.60
C PHE A 119 13.90 -0.64 -10.72
N ASP A 120 14.69 -0.39 -11.76
CA ASP A 120 16.00 -1.03 -11.88
C ASP A 120 15.91 -2.58 -11.95
N GLY A 121 14.82 -3.13 -12.50
CA GLY A 121 14.53 -4.57 -12.55
C GLY A 121 13.94 -5.13 -11.24
N ILE A 122 13.66 -4.27 -10.26
CA ILE A 122 12.99 -4.61 -9.00
C ILE A 122 11.50 -4.28 -9.11
N THR A 123 10.66 -5.25 -8.77
CA THR A 123 9.21 -5.09 -8.73
C THR A 123 8.67 -5.30 -7.32
N ALA A 124 7.56 -4.63 -7.00
CA ALA A 124 6.81 -4.89 -5.76
C ALA A 124 5.31 -4.72 -6.00
N ASN A 125 4.53 -5.61 -5.41
CA ASN A 125 3.08 -5.43 -5.22
C ASN A 125 2.82 -4.79 -3.84
N ALA A 126 1.56 -4.69 -3.44
CA ALA A 126 1.16 -4.19 -2.13
C ALA A 126 1.92 -4.83 -0.95
N ALA A 127 2.08 -6.15 -0.91
CA ALA A 127 2.83 -6.82 0.17
C ALA A 127 4.32 -6.43 0.16
N GLY A 128 4.93 -6.35 -1.02
CA GLY A 128 6.31 -5.90 -1.18
C GLY A 128 6.52 -4.45 -0.72
N MET A 129 5.57 -3.56 -1.02
CA MET A 129 5.60 -2.18 -0.52
C MET A 129 5.48 -2.12 1.01
N MET A 130 4.85 -3.10 1.66
CA MET A 130 4.85 -3.23 3.11
C MET A 130 6.13 -3.83 3.71
N GLY A 131 7.15 -4.12 2.89
CA GLY A 131 8.40 -4.75 3.30
C GLY A 131 8.40 -6.28 3.22
N SER A 132 7.30 -6.91 2.78
CA SER A 132 7.20 -8.37 2.60
C SER A 132 7.41 -8.74 1.13
N VAL A 133 8.66 -8.76 0.69
CA VAL A 133 9.04 -9.02 -0.71
C VAL A 133 9.12 -10.53 -0.99
N TRP A 134 8.47 -10.98 -2.08
CA TRP A 134 8.60 -12.35 -2.57
C TRP A 134 9.51 -12.41 -3.79
N LEU A 135 10.59 -13.18 -3.68
CA LEU A 135 11.58 -13.35 -4.75
C LEU A 135 11.51 -14.75 -5.32
N LYS A 136 11.79 -14.88 -6.62
CA LYS A 136 11.72 -16.15 -7.36
C LYS A 136 13.10 -16.72 -7.71
N SER A 137 14.16 -15.94 -7.52
CA SER A 137 15.53 -16.35 -7.84
C SER A 137 16.58 -15.59 -7.02
N GLU A 138 17.80 -16.11 -6.98
CA GLU A 138 18.94 -15.48 -6.30
C GLU A 138 19.37 -14.18 -6.99
N GLU A 139 19.25 -14.09 -8.32
CA GLU A 139 19.58 -12.88 -9.07
C GLU A 139 18.67 -11.71 -8.66
N GLN A 140 17.39 -11.97 -8.37
CA GLN A 140 16.50 -10.96 -7.85
C GLN A 140 16.94 -10.50 -6.45
N LEU A 141 17.32 -11.44 -5.59
CA LEU A 141 17.82 -11.11 -4.25
C LEU A 141 19.08 -10.25 -4.32
N ASP A 142 20.03 -10.62 -5.17
CA ASP A 142 21.27 -9.88 -5.35
C ASP A 142 21.00 -8.49 -5.92
N ARG A 143 20.02 -8.35 -6.81
CA ARG A 143 19.60 -7.03 -7.29
C ARG A 143 19.03 -6.16 -6.18
N TRP A 144 18.18 -6.71 -5.32
CA TRP A 144 17.66 -6.01 -4.13
C TRP A 144 18.76 -5.58 -3.17
N LYS A 145 19.78 -6.43 -2.95
CA LYS A 145 20.95 -6.10 -2.12
C LYS A 145 21.80 -4.98 -2.73
N GLN A 146 22.06 -5.05 -4.04
CA GLN A 146 22.87 -4.05 -4.76
C GLN A 146 22.21 -2.67 -4.80
N VAL A 147 20.90 -2.60 -5.08
CA VAL A 147 20.15 -1.34 -5.14
C VAL A 147 19.86 -0.79 -3.75
N GLY A 148 19.57 -1.68 -2.81
CA GLY A 148 19.11 -1.35 -1.46
C GLY A 148 17.57 -1.25 -1.39
N PRO A 149 16.91 -1.91 -0.42
CA PRO A 149 15.45 -1.93 -0.31
C PRO A 149 14.81 -0.54 -0.23
N SER A 150 15.42 0.38 0.53
CA SER A 150 14.88 1.73 0.71
C SER A 150 14.83 2.50 -0.62
N LYS A 151 15.94 2.47 -1.38
CA LYS A 151 16.02 3.11 -2.71
C LYS A 151 15.05 2.46 -3.70
N ALA A 152 14.95 1.13 -3.69
CA ALA A 152 14.04 0.40 -4.57
C ALA A 152 12.57 0.77 -4.29
N LEU A 153 12.16 0.76 -3.01
CA LEU A 153 10.79 1.10 -2.62
C LEU A 153 10.46 2.58 -2.86
N ALA A 154 11.41 3.49 -2.65
CA ALA A 154 11.28 4.89 -3.08
C ALA A 154 11.11 5.01 -4.60
N GLY A 155 11.79 4.15 -5.37
CA GLY A 155 11.64 4.02 -6.82
C GLY A 155 10.22 3.68 -7.27
N LEU A 156 9.55 2.80 -6.51
CA LEU A 156 8.25 2.23 -6.85
C LEU A 156 7.06 3.07 -6.34
N GLY A 157 7.23 3.73 -5.19
CA GLY A 157 6.27 4.67 -4.61
C GLY A 157 6.61 6.14 -4.91
N TRP A 158 5.75 7.05 -4.48
CA TRP A 158 6.08 8.48 -4.51
C TRP A 158 6.98 8.84 -3.34
N PRO A 159 8.11 9.53 -3.52
CA PRO A 159 8.96 9.95 -2.41
C PRO A 159 8.18 10.89 -1.49
N ARG A 160 8.51 10.88 -0.19
CA ARG A 160 8.03 11.91 0.73
C ARG A 160 8.51 13.24 0.18
N GLY A 161 7.60 14.21 0.02
CA GLY A 161 7.99 15.57 -0.33
C GLY A 161 9.08 16.02 0.64
N SER A 162 10.16 16.60 0.14
CA SER A 162 11.15 17.23 1.01
C SER A 162 10.37 18.15 1.94
N GLU A 163 10.49 17.98 3.25
CA GLU A 163 10.12 19.04 4.18
C GLU A 163 10.72 20.32 3.60
N LYS A 164 9.87 21.30 3.30
CA LYS A 164 10.38 22.65 3.08
C LYS A 164 11.10 22.98 4.37
N LYS A 165 12.43 23.00 4.32
CA LYS A 165 13.23 23.71 5.30
C LYS A 165 12.90 25.17 5.08
N ASP A 166 11.85 25.64 5.75
CA ASP A 166 11.66 27.05 6.05
C ASP A 166 12.61 27.43 7.20
#